data_AF-A0A956LBN4-F1
#
_entry.id   AF-A0A956LBN4-F1
#
_cell.length_a   1.000
_cell.length_b   1.000
_cell.length_c   1.000
_cell.angle_alpha   90.00
_cell.angle_beta   90.00
_cell.angle_gamma   90.00
#
_symmetry.space_group_name_H-M   'P 1'
#
loop_
_entity.id
_entity.type
_entity.pdbx_description
1 polymer ?
#
loop_
_entity_poly.entity_id
_entity_poly.type
_entity_poly.pdbx_seq_one_letter_code
_entity_poly.pdbx_strand_id
1 'polypeptide(L)'
;MKRLRSLPRDQWPDHPHWPTQTLLLGSHRDFRFISRRLVVAARAGEELDWIHFMIPRWIGAMRSHEAYEERKLYPYLVRRWSLSFDRAEAGHRQLHDRGRAVRQALATMESAGEPSDAAPALADALEVHDVVLCEHLDHEEDLVIPALLELS
;
A
#
# COMPACT_ATOMS: atom_id res chain seq x y z
N MET A 1 -13.48 -23.49 -17.54
CA MET A 1 -12.83 -22.60 -16.56
C MET A 1 -13.70 -22.51 -15.33
N LYS A 2 -13.13 -22.65 -14.12
CA LYS A 2 -13.86 -22.47 -12.86
C LYS A 2 -14.16 -20.96 -12.71
N ARG A 3 -15.42 -20.60 -12.46
CA ARG A 3 -15.77 -19.20 -12.20
C ARG A 3 -15.30 -18.84 -10.79
N LEU A 4 -14.65 -17.70 -10.66
CA LEU A 4 -14.26 -17.17 -9.35
C LEU A 4 -15.52 -16.83 -8.56
N ARG A 5 -15.63 -17.34 -7.32
CA ARG A 5 -16.72 -16.96 -6.43
C ARG A 5 -16.37 -15.62 -5.77
N SER A 6 -17.34 -14.71 -5.75
CA SER A 6 -17.25 -13.53 -4.88
C SER A 6 -17.47 -14.00 -3.45
N LEU A 7 -16.44 -13.86 -2.61
CA LEU A 7 -16.50 -14.20 -1.19
C LEU A 7 -16.40 -12.90 -0.39
N PRO A 8 -17.41 -12.55 0.42
CA PRO A 8 -17.36 -11.40 1.33
C PRO A 8 -16.15 -11.45 2.28
N ARG A 9 -15.56 -10.30 2.62
CA ARG A 9 -14.35 -10.19 3.45
C ARG A 9 -14.49 -10.87 4.82
N ASP A 10 -15.65 -10.76 5.42
CA ASP A 10 -16.00 -11.36 6.72
C ASP A 10 -16.00 -12.90 6.69
N GLN A 11 -16.11 -13.50 5.51
CA GLN A 11 -16.09 -14.96 5.32
C GLN A 11 -14.70 -15.50 4.96
N TRP A 12 -13.72 -14.63 4.67
CA TRP A 12 -12.37 -15.07 4.33
C TRP A 12 -11.69 -15.89 5.44
N PRO A 13 -11.79 -15.51 6.74
CA PRO A 13 -11.14 -16.26 7.82
C PRO A 13 -11.60 -17.72 7.97
N ASP A 14 -12.83 -18.01 7.56
CA ASP A 14 -13.41 -19.36 7.63
C ASP A 14 -13.04 -20.23 6.43
N HIS A 15 -12.38 -19.67 5.41
CA HIS A 15 -11.99 -20.41 4.22
C HIS A 15 -10.84 -21.38 4.54
N PRO A 16 -10.86 -22.65 4.08
CA PRO A 16 -9.80 -23.63 4.38
C PRO A 16 -8.38 -23.19 3.99
N HIS A 17 -8.27 -22.32 2.98
CA HIS A 17 -7.02 -21.76 2.48
C HIS A 17 -6.66 -20.39 3.07
N TRP A 18 -7.39 -19.90 4.07
CA TRP A 18 -7.10 -18.64 4.74
C TRP A 18 -5.68 -18.53 5.31
N PRO A 19 -5.11 -19.57 5.98
CA PRO A 19 -3.80 -19.43 6.62
C PRO A 19 -2.68 -19.01 5.66
N THR A 20 -2.78 -19.35 4.38
CA THR A 20 -1.77 -19.01 3.36
C THR A 20 -1.85 -17.56 2.89
N GLN A 21 -2.93 -16.83 3.23
CA GLN A 21 -3.14 -15.42 2.85
C GLN A 21 -2.67 -14.44 3.93
N THR A 22 -2.39 -14.93 5.14
CA THR A 22 -2.07 -14.10 6.31
C THR A 22 -0.81 -13.25 6.13
N LEU A 23 0.17 -13.72 5.35
CA LEU A 23 1.40 -12.95 5.07
C LEU A 23 1.13 -11.74 4.17
N LEU A 24 0.31 -11.91 3.12
CA LEU A 24 -0.05 -10.84 2.19
C LEU A 24 -0.85 -9.76 2.92
N LEU A 25 -1.94 -10.17 3.58
CA LEU A 25 -2.80 -9.27 4.35
C LEU A 25 -2.08 -8.65 5.56
N GLY A 26 -1.13 -9.38 6.14
CA GLY A 26 -0.22 -8.85 7.16
C GLY A 26 0.61 -7.67 6.63
N SER A 27 1.24 -7.83 5.46
CA SER A 27 1.99 -6.75 4.80
C SER A 27 1.11 -5.54 4.52
N HIS A 28 -0.11 -5.73 4.00
CA HIS A 28 -1.04 -4.64 3.71
C HIS A 28 -1.46 -3.88 4.97
N ARG A 29 -1.76 -4.60 6.05
CA ARG A 29 -2.07 -4.00 7.35
C ARG A 29 -0.89 -3.16 7.85
N ASP A 30 0.33 -3.67 7.74
CA ASP A 30 1.52 -2.98 8.19
C ASP A 30 1.80 -1.73 7.35
N PHE A 31 1.54 -1.76 6.03
CA PHE A 31 1.62 -0.56 5.19
C PHE A 31 0.61 0.51 5.61
N ARG A 32 -0.66 0.15 5.84
CA ARG A 32 -1.69 1.08 6.34
C ARG A 32 -1.29 1.66 7.70
N PHE A 33 -0.79 0.82 8.60
CA PHE A 33 -0.35 1.24 9.94
C PHE A 33 0.79 2.26 9.87
N ILE A 34 1.85 1.97 9.11
CA ILE A 34 3.01 2.85 8.98
C ILE A 34 2.61 4.17 8.32
N SER A 35 1.81 4.11 7.24
CA SER A 35 1.29 5.29 6.54
C SER A 35 0.54 6.22 7.50
N ARG A 36 -0.41 5.67 8.26
CA ARG A 36 -1.18 6.43 9.23
C ARG A 36 -0.31 7.03 10.34
N ARG A 37 0.67 6.27 10.84
CA ARG A 37 1.59 6.76 11.88
C ARG A 37 2.45 7.91 11.37
N LEU A 38 2.94 7.84 10.13
CA LEU A 38 3.69 8.92 9.49
C LEU A 38 2.84 10.19 9.37
N VAL A 39 1.57 10.07 8.96
CA VAL A 39 0.62 11.19 8.92
C VAL A 39 0.49 11.86 10.29
N VAL A 40 0.21 11.06 11.33
CA VAL A 40 0.01 11.58 12.69
C VAL A 40 1.26 12.29 13.21
N ALA A 41 2.44 11.67 13.06
CA ALA A 41 3.69 12.26 13.51
C ALA A 41 4.01 13.57 12.76
N ALA A 42 3.84 13.59 11.43
CA ALA A 42 4.07 14.77 10.62
C ALA A 42 3.11 15.93 10.98
N ARG A 43 1.82 15.63 11.24
CA ARG A 43 0.84 16.62 11.70
C ARG A 43 1.17 17.22 13.07
N ALA A 44 1.69 16.38 13.98
CA ALA A 44 2.10 16.82 15.29
C ALA A 44 3.44 17.59 15.28
N GLY A 45 4.22 17.49 14.21
CA GLY A 45 5.59 18.00 14.17
C GLY A 45 6.53 17.22 15.10
N GLU A 46 6.22 15.95 15.36
CA GLU A 46 6.93 15.07 16.30
C GLU A 46 7.69 13.96 15.56
N GLU A 47 8.60 13.29 16.28
CA GLU A 47 9.34 12.11 15.77
C GLU A 47 10.07 12.34 14.43
N LEU A 48 10.59 13.56 14.18
CA LEU A 48 11.22 13.91 12.90
C LEU A 48 12.30 12.92 12.47
N ASP A 49 13.23 12.54 13.36
CA ASP A 49 14.28 11.56 13.07
C ASP A 49 13.71 10.21 12.59
N TRP A 50 12.61 9.77 13.20
CA TRP A 50 11.91 8.55 12.79
C TRP A 50 11.21 8.72 11.44
N ILE A 51 10.60 9.88 11.17
CA ILE A 51 9.99 10.20 9.87
C ILE A 51 11.05 10.16 8.75
N HIS A 52 12.20 10.83 8.94
CA HIS A 52 13.33 10.80 7.99
C HIS A 52 13.83 9.38 7.75
N PHE A 53 13.95 8.59 8.83
CA PHE A 53 14.38 7.21 8.73
C PHE A 53 13.36 6.33 7.99
N MET A 54 12.07 6.53 8.25
CA MET A 54 11.04 5.61 7.79
C MET A 54 10.56 5.86 6.37
N ILE A 55 10.35 7.10 5.94
CA ILE A 55 9.77 7.37 4.62
C ILE A 55 10.50 6.64 3.47
N PRO A 56 11.84 6.71 3.35
CA PRO A 56 12.56 6.01 2.29
C PRO A 56 12.40 4.48 2.36
N ARG A 57 12.41 3.91 3.57
CA ARG A 57 12.34 2.46 3.81
C ARG A 57 10.94 1.92 3.51
N TRP A 58 9.92 2.60 4.02
CA TRP A 58 8.53 2.22 3.81
C TRP A 58 8.15 2.27 2.33
N ILE A 59 8.47 3.35 1.61
CA ILE A 59 8.20 3.40 0.17
C ILE A 59 9.05 2.36 -0.59
N GLY A 60 10.29 2.10 -0.16
CA GLY A 60 11.12 1.04 -0.75
C GLY A 60 10.50 -0.36 -0.59
N ALA A 61 9.93 -0.64 0.59
CA ALA A 61 9.24 -1.89 0.87
C ALA A 61 7.98 -2.05 0.01
N MET A 62 7.15 -1.00 -0.11
CA MET A 62 6.00 -0.98 -1.01
C MET A 62 6.41 -1.28 -2.46
N ARG A 63 7.44 -0.61 -2.99
CA ARG A 63 7.91 -0.85 -4.36
C ARG A 63 8.39 -2.28 -4.60
N SER A 64 8.93 -2.93 -3.57
CA SER A 64 9.39 -4.32 -3.66
C SER A 64 8.21 -5.29 -3.67
N HIS A 65 7.16 -4.98 -2.90
CA HIS A 65 5.90 -5.71 -2.86
C HIS A 65 5.12 -5.60 -4.19
N GLU A 66 4.92 -4.38 -4.69
CA GLU A 66 4.30 -4.13 -6.00
C GLU A 66 5.05 -4.85 -7.14
N ALA A 67 6.39 -4.86 -7.08
CA ALA A 67 7.20 -5.56 -8.08
C ALA A 67 7.03 -7.08 -8.00
N TYR A 68 6.80 -7.66 -6.82
CA TYR A 68 6.45 -9.08 -6.70
C TYR A 68 5.10 -9.35 -7.36
N GLU A 69 4.12 -8.48 -7.11
CA GLU A 69 2.77 -8.63 -7.64
C GLU A 69 2.74 -8.60 -9.16
N GLU A 70 3.28 -7.54 -9.75
CA GLU A 70 3.31 -7.34 -11.20
C GLU A 70 4.12 -8.43 -11.92
N ARG A 71 5.20 -8.93 -11.32
CA ARG A 71 6.10 -9.89 -11.97
C ARG A 71 5.71 -11.35 -11.76
N LYS A 72 4.95 -11.65 -10.71
CA LYS A 72 4.67 -13.03 -10.29
C LYS A 72 3.19 -13.26 -10.05
N LEU A 73 2.59 -12.53 -9.13
CA LEU A 73 1.24 -12.82 -8.66
C LEU A 73 0.18 -12.52 -9.74
N TYR A 74 0.14 -11.31 -10.26
CA TYR A 74 -0.85 -10.91 -11.25
C TYR A 74 -0.76 -11.76 -12.51
N PRO A 75 0.43 -11.99 -13.13
CA PRO A 75 0.52 -12.85 -14.31
C PRO A 75 0.02 -14.28 -14.05
N TYR A 76 0.26 -14.81 -12.87
CA TYR A 76 -0.25 -16.13 -12.48
C TYR A 76 -1.78 -16.13 -12.39
N LEU A 77 -2.38 -15.14 -11.72
CA LEU A 77 -3.83 -15.03 -11.56
C LEU A 77 -4.54 -14.73 -12.88
N VAL A 78 -3.95 -13.92 -13.77
CA VAL A 78 -4.44 -13.69 -15.14
C VAL A 78 -4.52 -15.01 -15.90
N ARG A 79 -3.47 -15.84 -15.85
CA ARG A 79 -3.46 -17.14 -16.54
C ARG A 79 -4.48 -18.12 -15.96
N ARG A 80 -4.71 -18.09 -14.65
CA ARG A 80 -5.59 -19.04 -13.95
C ARG A 80 -7.07 -18.69 -14.07
N TRP A 81 -7.39 -17.40 -13.98
CA TRP A 81 -8.76 -16.89 -13.79
C TRP A 81 -9.20 -15.87 -14.84
N SER A 82 -8.31 -15.45 -15.75
CA SER A 82 -8.57 -14.40 -16.75
C SER A 82 -9.02 -13.07 -16.14
N LEU A 83 -8.48 -12.72 -14.97
CA LEU A 83 -8.66 -11.41 -14.34
C LEU A 83 -7.88 -10.34 -15.11
N SER A 84 -8.34 -9.08 -15.00
CA SER A 84 -7.55 -7.89 -15.37
C SER A 84 -7.03 -7.21 -14.12
N PHE A 85 -5.79 -6.76 -14.16
CA PHE A 85 -5.11 -6.01 -13.10
C PHE A 85 -4.80 -4.56 -13.51
N ASP A 86 -5.37 -4.07 -14.62
CA ASP A 86 -5.08 -2.73 -15.15
C ASP A 86 -5.34 -1.62 -14.11
N ARG A 87 -6.38 -1.78 -13.30
CA ARG A 87 -6.72 -0.85 -12.21
C ARG A 87 -5.78 -0.98 -11.02
N ALA A 88 -5.33 -2.19 -10.66
CA ALA A 88 -4.35 -2.39 -9.60
C ALA A 88 -2.99 -1.75 -9.98
N GLU A 89 -2.52 -2.00 -11.20
CA GLU A 89 -1.31 -1.39 -11.74
C GLU A 89 -1.42 0.14 -11.88
N ALA A 90 -2.62 0.65 -12.21
CA ALA A 90 -2.88 2.08 -12.16
C ALA A 90 -2.76 2.65 -10.75
N GLY A 91 -3.20 1.90 -9.74
CA GLY A 91 -3.00 2.20 -8.32
C GLY A 91 -1.52 2.33 -7.96
N HIS A 92 -0.67 1.37 -8.39
CA HIS A 92 0.79 1.46 -8.18
C HIS A 92 1.38 2.74 -8.77
N ARG A 93 1.00 3.09 -9.99
CA ARG A 93 1.47 4.34 -10.63
C ARG A 93 1.06 5.58 -9.83
N GLN A 94 -0.18 5.62 -9.34
CA GLN A 94 -0.64 6.71 -8.47
C GLN A 94 0.15 6.76 -7.16
N LEU A 95 0.41 5.61 -6.53
CA LEU A 95 1.25 5.53 -5.33
C LEU A 95 2.68 6.00 -5.59
N HIS A 96 3.25 5.68 -6.75
CA HIS A 96 4.58 6.19 -7.12
C HIS A 96 4.58 7.70 -7.26
N ASP A 97 3.53 8.28 -7.85
CA ASP A 97 3.40 9.72 -8.01
C ASP A 97 3.26 10.43 -6.66
N ARG A 98 2.41 9.91 -5.77
CA ARG A 98 2.26 10.44 -4.40
C ARG A 98 3.52 10.23 -3.57
N GLY A 99 4.20 9.10 -3.73
CA GLY A 99 5.47 8.80 -3.07
C GLY A 99 6.61 9.69 -3.53
N ARG A 100 6.56 10.25 -4.74
CA ARG A 100 7.49 11.32 -5.17
C ARG A 100 7.17 12.65 -4.48
N ALA A 101 5.89 13.01 -4.38
CA ALA A 101 5.46 14.21 -3.67
C ALA A 101 5.86 14.19 -2.18
N VAL A 102 5.68 13.06 -1.49
CA VAL A 102 6.11 12.87 -0.09
C VAL A 102 7.62 13.10 0.05
N ARG A 103 8.44 12.48 -0.82
CA ARG A 103 9.90 12.66 -0.78
C ARG A 103 10.32 14.10 -1.06
N GLN A 104 9.63 14.78 -1.98
CA GLN A 104 9.89 16.18 -2.27
C GLN A 104 9.59 17.06 -1.06
N ALA A 105 8.44 16.86 -0.42
CA ALA A 105 8.07 17.61 0.79
C ALA A 105 9.06 17.37 1.94
N LEU A 106 9.52 16.12 2.12
CA LEU A 106 10.54 15.77 3.10
C LEU A 106 11.86 16.53 2.81
N ALA A 107 12.34 16.52 1.57
CA ALA A 107 13.58 17.21 1.19
C ALA A 107 13.47 18.74 1.35
N THR A 108 12.29 19.32 1.08
CA THR A 108 12.03 20.74 1.34
C THR A 108 12.10 21.07 2.83
N MET A 109 11.51 20.22 3.68
CA MET A 109 11.59 20.36 5.14
C MET A 109 13.03 20.31 5.65
N GLU A 110 13.85 19.39 5.14
CA GLU A 110 15.29 19.30 5.48
C GLU A 110 16.06 20.57 5.13
N SER A 111 15.66 21.25 4.05
CA SER A 111 16.34 22.44 3.53
C SER A 111 15.91 23.74 4.22
N ALA A 112 14.75 23.76 4.89
CA ALA A 112 14.14 24.99 5.42
C ALA A 112 14.81 25.54 6.70
N GLY A 113 15.69 24.77 7.35
CA GLY A 113 16.46 25.21 8.53
C GLY A 113 15.64 25.35 9.83
N GLU A 114 14.35 25.68 9.76
CA GLU A 114 13.40 25.64 10.87
C GLU A 114 12.26 24.64 10.57
N PRO A 115 12.10 23.57 11.38
CA PRO A 115 11.10 22.51 11.11
C PRO A 115 9.64 22.97 11.10
N SER A 116 9.34 24.11 11.75
CA SER A 116 7.98 24.56 12.06
C SER A 116 7.12 24.85 10.82
N ASP A 117 7.69 25.46 9.78
CA ASP A 117 6.90 25.99 8.66
C ASP A 117 6.71 24.98 7.51
N ALA A 118 7.56 23.94 7.44
CA ALA A 118 7.53 22.94 6.37
C ALA A 118 6.79 21.63 6.75
N ALA A 119 6.55 21.38 8.03
CA ALA A 119 5.82 20.22 8.52
C ALA A 119 4.38 20.07 7.93
N PRO A 120 3.60 21.15 7.72
CA PRO A 120 2.26 21.04 7.14
C PRO A 120 2.26 20.43 5.73
N ALA A 121 3.21 20.80 4.88
CA ALA A 121 3.29 20.31 3.50
C ALA A 121 3.64 18.81 3.44
N LEU A 122 4.53 18.34 4.33
CA LEU A 122 4.83 16.91 4.45
C LEU A 122 3.62 16.12 4.93
N ALA A 123 2.91 16.64 5.93
CA ALA A 123 1.70 16.02 6.45
C ALA A 123 0.59 15.93 5.37
N ASP A 124 0.35 17.00 4.62
CA ASP A 124 -0.61 17.01 3.50
C ASP A 124 -0.24 15.96 2.44
N ALA A 125 1.04 15.88 2.07
CA ALA A 125 1.52 14.91 1.08
C ALA A 125 1.34 13.46 1.57
N LEU A 126 1.61 13.20 2.86
CA LEU A 126 1.41 11.89 3.48
C LEU A 126 -0.07 11.52 3.54
N GLU A 127 -0.97 12.45 3.86
CA GLU A 127 -2.41 12.18 3.88
C GLU A 127 -2.96 11.82 2.52
N VAL A 128 -2.57 12.56 1.48
CA VAL A 128 -2.97 12.23 0.10
C VAL A 128 -2.42 10.86 -0.30
N HIS A 129 -1.20 10.53 0.09
CA HIS A 129 -0.64 9.20 -0.14
C HIS A 129 -1.43 8.12 0.62
N ASP A 130 -1.77 8.35 1.89
CA ASP A 130 -2.50 7.40 2.75
C ASP A 130 -3.87 7.03 2.18
N VAL A 131 -4.60 8.02 1.67
CA VAL A 131 -5.89 7.80 1.00
C VAL A 131 -5.72 6.90 -0.22
N VAL A 132 -4.77 7.23 -1.11
CA VAL A 132 -4.51 6.43 -2.32
C VAL A 132 -4.05 5.02 -1.96
N LEU A 133 -3.25 4.87 -0.91
CA LEU A 133 -2.81 3.56 -0.42
C LEU A 133 -3.99 2.72 0.04
N CYS A 134 -4.86 3.28 0.88
CA CYS A 134 -6.01 2.53 1.39
C CYS A 134 -6.95 2.10 0.27
N GLU A 135 -7.27 3.01 -0.66
CA GLU A 135 -8.11 2.71 -1.82
C GLU A 135 -7.49 1.64 -2.73
N HIS A 136 -6.18 1.71 -2.96
CA HIS A 136 -5.46 0.72 -3.76
C HIS A 136 -5.48 -0.66 -3.10
N LEU A 137 -5.08 -0.76 -1.82
CA LEU A 137 -5.04 -2.02 -1.10
C LEU A 137 -6.43 -2.62 -0.96
N ASP A 138 -7.48 -1.82 -0.78
CA ASP A 138 -8.84 -2.33 -0.72
C ASP A 138 -9.27 -2.94 -2.06
N HIS A 139 -8.99 -2.23 -3.16
CA HIS A 139 -9.28 -2.74 -4.49
C HIS A 139 -8.52 -4.04 -4.79
N GLU A 140 -7.24 -4.08 -4.44
CA GLU A 140 -6.41 -5.26 -4.64
C GLU A 140 -6.88 -6.44 -3.80
N GLU A 141 -7.13 -6.24 -2.50
CA GLU A 141 -7.59 -7.31 -1.60
C GLU A 141 -8.89 -7.94 -2.12
N ASP A 142 -9.84 -7.13 -2.57
CA ASP A 142 -11.11 -7.61 -3.13
C ASP A 142 -10.95 -8.42 -4.42
N LEU A 143 -9.87 -8.17 -5.18
CA LEU A 143 -9.59 -8.86 -6.44
C LEU A 143 -8.73 -10.12 -6.22
N VAL A 144 -7.67 -9.99 -5.42
CA VAL A 144 -6.61 -10.99 -5.27
C VAL A 144 -7.00 -12.07 -4.26
N ILE A 145 -7.54 -11.70 -3.10
CA ILE A 145 -7.76 -12.67 -2.02
C ILE A 145 -8.77 -13.74 -2.40
N PRO A 146 -9.96 -13.42 -2.97
CA PRO A 146 -10.88 -14.46 -3.42
C PRO A 146 -10.22 -15.40 -4.45
N ALA A 147 -9.41 -14.84 -5.35
CA ALA A 147 -8.71 -15.61 -6.37
C ALA A 147 -7.69 -16.58 -5.78
N LEU A 148 -6.95 -16.16 -4.76
CA LEU A 148 -5.98 -16.97 -4.03
C LEU A 148 -6.64 -18.06 -3.18
N LEU A 149 -7.74 -17.75 -2.49
CA LEU A 149 -8.49 -18.72 -1.69
C LEU A 149 -8.97 -19.89 -2.55
N GLU A 150 -9.39 -19.63 -3.80
CA GLU A 150 -9.91 -20.63 -4.74
C GLU A 150 -8.83 -21.41 -5.53
N LEU A 151 -7.52 -21.18 -5.29
CA LEU A 151 -6.40 -21.86 -5.98
C LEU A 151 -6.20 -23.34 -5.63
N SER A 152 -7.18 -23.96 -4.98
CA SER A 152 -7.23 -25.41 -4.77
C SER A 152 -7.29 -26.19 -6.09
#